data_AF-A0A178UH63-F1
#
_entry.id   AF-A0A178UH63-F1
#
_cell.length_a   1.000
_cell.length_b   1.000
_cell.length_c   1.000
_cell.angle_alpha   90.00
_cell.angle_beta   90.00
_cell.angle_gamma   90.00
#
_symmetry.space_group_name_H-M   'P 1'
#
loop_
_entity.id
_entity.type
_entity.pdbx_description
1 polymer ?
#
loop_
_entity_poly.entity_id
_entity_poly.type
_entity_poly.pdbx_seq_one_letter_code
_entity_poly.pdbx_strand_id
1 'polypeptide(L)'
;MKFLEYTNLDRLNVFLGHLNLGERTIKGCLEAYSCKHAGSDKRLSLSLENEMLDYLGKSSDTDSSSPVDLLLSRSSRKALIYLVLTLYQMYPDYDFSAVKAHQFFSEESWDTFKQIFNNYMFEASKEWTERNEDGSLLEVIYKALDEVVKVAECEIYVYNPNPNADPFLEEGAIWSFCFLFYNRKLKRVAGFRFSCTSNLANDAFLTDSPPYEEDEEIFADMDM
;
A
#
# COMPACT_ATOMS: atom_id res chain seq x y z
N MET A 1 12.51 -3.70 -7.53
CA MET A 1 13.24 -4.04 -6.27
C MET A 1 13.40 -5.56 -6.22
N LYS A 2 13.99 -6.17 -5.19
CA LYS A 2 13.89 -7.65 -5.02
C LYS A 2 13.05 -8.01 -3.79
N PHE A 3 11.95 -8.74 -4.00
CA PHE A 3 11.10 -9.30 -2.94
C PHE A 3 11.89 -10.22 -1.98
N LEU A 4 11.50 -10.21 -0.71
CA LEU A 4 12.10 -10.99 0.36
C LEU A 4 11.00 -11.78 1.07
N GLU A 5 11.12 -13.10 1.08
CA GLU A 5 10.19 -14.00 1.75
C GLU A 5 10.50 -14.08 3.26
N TYR A 6 9.45 -13.94 4.09
CA TYR A 6 9.53 -14.05 5.54
C TYR A 6 8.26 -14.72 6.08
N THR A 7 8.43 -15.88 6.70
CA THR A 7 7.32 -16.70 7.22
C THR A 7 6.40 -15.96 8.21
N ASN A 8 6.98 -15.06 9.01
CA ASN A 8 6.21 -14.27 9.97
C ASN A 8 5.32 -13.21 9.29
N LEU A 9 5.78 -12.65 8.16
CA LEU A 9 4.93 -11.78 7.33
C LEU A 9 3.84 -12.59 6.64
N ASP A 10 4.16 -13.77 6.12
CA ASP A 10 3.19 -14.65 5.46
C ASP A 10 2.06 -15.06 6.42
N ARG A 11 2.39 -15.40 7.67
CA ARG A 11 1.38 -15.70 8.70
C ARG A 11 0.44 -14.52 8.96
N LEU A 12 0.99 -13.30 9.07
CA LEU A 12 0.19 -12.09 9.24
C LEU A 12 -0.69 -11.83 8.01
N ASN A 13 -0.16 -12.03 6.81
CA ASN A 13 -0.87 -11.88 5.55
C ASN A 13 -2.02 -12.88 5.40
N VAL A 14 -1.88 -14.11 5.90
CA VAL A 14 -2.99 -15.08 5.91
C VAL A 14 -4.14 -14.58 6.78
N PHE A 15 -3.85 -14.02 7.96
CA PHE A 15 -4.89 -13.45 8.83
C PHE A 15 -5.52 -12.19 8.25
N LEU A 16 -4.70 -11.28 7.71
CA LEU A 16 -5.13 -9.98 7.19
C LEU A 16 -5.64 -10.04 5.73
N GLY A 17 -5.52 -11.17 5.03
CA GLY A 17 -5.81 -11.24 3.60
C GLY A 17 -7.27 -10.92 3.26
N HIS A 18 -8.20 -11.31 4.13
CA HIS A 18 -9.62 -10.97 3.99
C HIS A 18 -10.36 -11.15 5.32
N LEU A 19 -10.29 -10.17 6.21
CA LEU A 19 -10.96 -10.21 7.49
C LEU A 19 -12.38 -9.62 7.39
N ASN A 20 -13.37 -10.49 7.22
CA ASN A 20 -14.78 -10.09 7.19
C ASN A 20 -15.32 -9.87 8.61
N LEU A 21 -15.85 -8.67 8.86
CA LEU A 21 -16.38 -8.22 10.14
C LEU A 21 -17.87 -7.84 10.04
N GLY A 22 -18.61 -8.49 9.13
CA GLY A 22 -20.03 -8.26 8.88
C GLY A 22 -20.24 -7.31 7.71
N GLU A 23 -20.58 -6.05 7.99
CA GLU A 23 -20.87 -5.03 6.96
C GLU A 23 -19.60 -4.45 6.32
N ARG A 24 -18.43 -4.78 6.85
CA ARG A 24 -17.14 -4.30 6.37
C ARG A 24 -16.10 -5.42 6.34
N THR A 25 -15.13 -5.27 5.45
CA THR A 25 -13.97 -6.14 5.37
C THR A 25 -12.71 -5.33 5.61
N ILE A 26 -11.85 -5.81 6.49
CA ILE A 26 -10.49 -5.29 6.66
C ILE A 26 -9.53 -6.17 5.87
N LYS A 27 -8.66 -5.54 5.10
CA LYS A 27 -7.56 -6.20 4.40
C LYS A 27 -6.24 -5.63 4.87
N GLY A 28 -5.19 -6.44 4.88
CA GLY A 28 -3.83 -6.01 5.13
C GLY A 28 -2.81 -6.89 4.45
N CYS A 29 -1.69 -6.30 4.08
CA CYS A 29 -0.60 -6.97 3.36
C CYS A 29 0.74 -6.36 3.77
N LEU A 30 1.61 -7.19 4.34
CA LEU A 30 3.00 -6.89 4.65
C LEU A 30 3.91 -7.53 3.61
N GLU A 31 4.77 -6.73 3.00
CA GLU A 31 5.72 -7.18 1.99
C GLU A 31 7.10 -6.58 2.26
N ALA A 32 8.17 -7.33 1.99
CA ALA A 32 9.53 -6.89 2.22
C ALA A 32 10.34 -6.91 0.93
N TYR A 33 11.16 -5.88 0.75
CA TYR A 33 11.97 -5.70 -0.44
C TYR A 33 13.38 -5.26 -0.08
N SER A 34 14.38 -5.80 -0.78
CA SER A 34 15.72 -5.22 -0.80
C SER A 34 15.83 -4.16 -1.89
N CYS A 35 16.53 -3.07 -1.60
CA CYS A 35 16.80 -1.96 -2.50
C CYS A 35 17.84 -2.28 -3.59
N LYS A 36 17.95 -3.55 -3.96
CA LYS A 36 18.74 -3.98 -5.13
C LYS A 36 17.92 -3.66 -6.37
N HIS A 37 18.51 -2.86 -7.26
CA HIS A 37 17.93 -2.59 -8.57
C HIS A 37 17.97 -3.89 -9.39
N ALA A 38 16.81 -4.47 -9.68
CA ALA A 38 16.62 -5.63 -10.53
C ALA A 38 15.84 -5.22 -11.79
N GLY A 39 16.18 -5.79 -12.94
CA GLY A 39 15.46 -5.53 -14.20
C GLY A 39 15.40 -4.05 -14.59
N SER A 40 14.17 -3.53 -14.77
CA SER A 40 13.86 -2.16 -15.19
C SER A 40 14.12 -1.09 -14.13
N ASP A 41 14.36 -1.48 -12.87
CA ASP A 41 14.55 -0.56 -11.73
C ASP A 41 15.62 0.51 -12.00
N LYS A 42 16.72 0.16 -12.69
CA LYS A 42 17.82 1.11 -12.97
C LYS A 42 17.37 2.27 -13.84
N ARG A 43 16.49 2.01 -14.82
CA ARG A 43 15.96 3.05 -15.71
C ARG A 43 14.96 3.91 -14.96
N LEU A 44 14.08 3.28 -14.19
CA LEU A 44 13.09 3.98 -13.35
C LEU A 44 13.78 4.86 -12.29
N SER A 45 14.82 4.36 -11.61
CA SER A 45 15.55 5.13 -10.61
C SER A 45 16.19 6.40 -11.18
N LEU A 46 16.78 6.30 -12.38
CA LEU A 46 17.38 7.45 -13.07
C LEU A 46 16.31 8.45 -13.52
N SER A 47 15.18 7.96 -14.03
CA SER A 47 14.04 8.80 -14.42
C SER A 47 13.51 9.59 -13.23
N LEU A 48 13.28 8.93 -12.09
CA LEU A 48 12.82 9.55 -10.86
C LEU A 48 13.83 10.58 -10.33
N GLU A 49 15.13 10.26 -10.34
CA GLU A 49 16.16 11.20 -9.88
C GLU A 49 16.18 12.48 -10.71
N ASN A 50 16.04 12.38 -12.03
CA ASN A 50 15.96 13.54 -12.92
C ASN A 50 14.68 14.34 -12.69
N GLU A 51 13.53 13.67 -12.57
CA GLU A 51 12.24 14.33 -12.31
C GLU A 51 12.27 15.16 -11.01
N MET A 52 12.84 14.59 -9.94
CA MET A 52 12.96 15.25 -8.65
C MET A 52 13.93 16.45 -8.70
N LEU A 53 15.01 16.34 -9.48
CA LEU A 53 15.95 17.45 -9.72
C LEU A 53 15.30 18.58 -10.52
N ASP A 54 14.55 18.25 -11.58
CA ASP A 54 13.82 19.23 -12.38
C ASP A 54 12.76 19.96 -11.55
N TYR A 55 12.10 19.25 -10.63
CA TYR A 55 11.13 19.84 -9.71
C TYR A 55 11.79 20.84 -8.74
N LEU A 56 12.94 20.48 -8.15
CA LEU A 56 13.73 21.38 -7.32
C LEU A 56 14.19 22.64 -8.09
N GLY A 57 14.63 22.46 -9.34
CA GLY A 57 15.05 23.56 -10.21
C GLY A 57 13.93 24.56 -10.49
N LYS A 58 12.68 24.08 -10.65
CA LYS A 58 11.49 24.92 -10.90
C LYS A 58 10.92 25.57 -9.64
N SER A 59 11.09 24.93 -8.47
CA SER A 59 10.61 25.43 -7.18
C SER A 59 11.36 26.69 -6.70
N SER A 60 12.58 26.94 -7.19
CA SER A 60 13.38 28.10 -6.78
C SER A 60 12.79 29.46 -7.18
N ASP A 61 11.83 29.47 -8.11
CA ASP A 61 11.26 30.71 -8.67
C ASP A 61 9.87 31.06 -8.09
N THR A 62 9.33 30.28 -7.14
CA THR A 62 7.98 30.50 -6.59
C THR A 62 7.96 30.39 -5.06
N ASP A 63 7.54 31.47 -4.38
CA ASP A 63 7.48 31.67 -2.92
C ASP A 63 6.40 30.80 -2.19
N SER A 64 6.17 29.56 -2.62
CA SER A 64 5.22 28.66 -1.95
C SER A 64 5.94 27.65 -1.08
N SER A 65 5.62 27.67 0.22
CA SER A 65 5.98 26.64 1.20
C SER A 65 5.33 25.30 0.84
N SER A 66 5.95 24.58 -0.09
CA SER A 66 5.58 23.26 -0.60
C SER A 66 6.43 22.18 0.11
N PRO A 67 6.11 20.86 0.06
CA PRO A 67 6.85 19.78 0.74
C PRO A 67 8.21 19.50 0.06
N VAL A 68 9.02 20.54 -0.08
CA VAL A 68 10.33 20.54 -0.72
C VAL A 68 11.39 19.95 0.22
N ASP A 69 11.14 19.94 1.53
CA ASP A 69 12.10 19.50 2.56
C ASP A 69 12.59 18.06 2.36
N LEU A 70 11.71 17.14 1.94
CA LEU A 70 12.06 15.75 1.63
C LEU A 70 12.91 15.60 0.35
N LEU A 71 12.99 16.63 -0.49
CA LEU A 71 13.76 16.62 -1.73
C LEU A 71 15.11 17.34 -1.59
N LEU A 72 15.31 18.15 -0.54
CA LEU A 72 16.50 19.00 -0.38
C LEU A 72 17.81 18.19 -0.31
N SER A 73 17.79 17.01 0.33
CA SER A 73 19.00 16.20 0.50
C SER A 73 19.07 15.06 -0.53
N ARG A 74 20.27 14.78 -1.03
CA ARG A 74 20.53 13.59 -1.89
C ARG A 74 20.14 12.28 -1.19
N SER A 75 20.24 12.26 0.14
CA SER A 75 19.87 11.14 0.99
C SER A 75 18.38 10.84 0.90
N SER A 76 17.56 11.87 1.11
CA SER A 76 16.10 11.80 1.10
C SER A 76 15.57 11.51 -0.30
N ARG A 77 16.19 12.09 -1.34
CA ARG A 77 15.86 11.74 -2.74
C ARG A 77 16.06 10.25 -3.03
N LYS A 78 17.16 9.68 -2.54
CA LYS A 78 17.43 8.25 -2.70
C LYS A 78 16.44 7.38 -1.92
N ALA A 79 16.02 7.81 -0.73
CA ALA A 79 14.97 7.13 0.03
C ALA A 79 13.67 7.11 -0.78
N LEU A 80 13.19 8.28 -1.23
CA LEU A 80 12.00 8.42 -2.08
C LEU A 80 12.04 7.56 -3.34
N ILE A 81 13.19 7.47 -4.04
CA ILE A 81 13.35 6.56 -5.18
C ILE A 81 13.06 5.11 -4.77
N TYR A 82 13.60 4.65 -3.64
CA TYR A 82 13.33 3.30 -3.15
C TYR A 82 11.87 3.12 -2.73
N LEU A 83 11.23 4.13 -2.14
CA LEU A 83 9.81 4.07 -1.78
C LEU A 83 8.94 3.94 -3.03
N VAL A 84 9.15 4.78 -4.05
CA VAL A 84 8.41 4.72 -5.32
C VAL A 84 8.65 3.40 -6.05
N LEU A 85 9.90 2.92 -6.11
CA LEU A 85 10.19 1.60 -6.66
C LEU A 85 9.52 0.47 -5.88
N THR A 86 9.32 0.63 -4.58
CA THR A 86 8.56 -0.33 -3.77
C THR A 86 7.09 -0.30 -4.13
N LEU A 87 6.51 0.89 -4.30
CA LEU A 87 5.12 1.03 -4.78
C LEU A 87 4.90 0.35 -6.15
N TYR A 88 5.82 0.49 -7.10
CA TYR A 88 5.76 -0.23 -8.38
C TYR A 88 5.78 -1.76 -8.23
N GLN A 89 6.34 -2.30 -7.14
CA GLN A 89 6.27 -3.74 -6.86
C GLN A 89 4.96 -4.14 -6.19
N MET A 90 4.48 -3.31 -5.26
CA MET A 90 3.22 -3.51 -4.54
C MET A 90 2.01 -3.39 -5.47
N TYR A 91 2.15 -2.61 -6.55
CA TYR A 91 1.13 -2.34 -7.54
C TYR A 91 1.71 -2.34 -8.97
N PRO A 92 1.98 -3.53 -9.54
CA PRO A 92 2.62 -3.65 -10.86
C PRO A 92 1.84 -3.00 -12.00
N ASP A 93 0.51 -2.94 -11.87
CA ASP A 93 -0.40 -2.45 -12.92
C ASP A 93 -0.60 -0.93 -12.88
N TYR A 94 -0.03 -0.23 -11.89
CA TYR A 94 -0.20 1.21 -11.74
C TYR A 94 0.98 2.01 -12.28
N ASP A 95 0.67 3.06 -13.04
CA ASP A 95 1.66 4.00 -13.55
C ASP A 95 1.87 5.18 -12.58
N PHE A 96 2.83 5.02 -11.67
CA PHE A 96 3.22 6.08 -10.73
C PHE A 96 3.89 7.29 -11.39
N SER A 97 4.29 7.19 -12.66
CA SER A 97 4.96 8.30 -13.36
C SER A 97 4.00 9.45 -13.68
N ALA A 98 2.72 9.13 -13.92
CA ALA A 98 1.70 10.13 -14.23
C ALA A 98 1.37 11.04 -13.02
N VAL A 99 1.52 10.52 -11.80
CA VAL A 99 1.08 11.18 -10.58
C VAL A 99 2.19 11.82 -9.76
N LYS A 100 3.45 11.70 -10.18
CA LYS A 100 4.62 12.19 -9.42
C LYS A 100 4.61 11.68 -7.97
N ALA A 101 4.55 10.36 -7.82
CA ALA A 101 4.36 9.69 -6.52
C ALA A 101 5.30 10.16 -5.40
N HIS A 102 6.50 10.65 -5.75
CA HIS A 102 7.45 11.23 -4.82
C HIS A 102 6.92 12.44 -4.03
N GLN A 103 5.83 13.08 -4.47
CA GLN A 103 5.19 14.23 -3.83
C GLN A 103 4.15 13.85 -2.77
N PHE A 104 3.74 12.59 -2.74
CA PHE A 104 2.66 12.09 -1.86
C PHE A 104 3.17 11.34 -0.64
N PHE A 105 4.47 11.43 -0.38
CA PHE A 105 5.06 10.86 0.83
C PHE A 105 5.09 11.88 1.95
N SER A 106 4.71 11.44 3.14
CA SER A 106 4.93 12.15 4.39
C SER A 106 5.76 11.28 5.32
N GLU A 107 6.75 11.87 5.99
CA GLU A 107 7.55 11.18 6.99
C GLU A 107 6.78 11.13 8.31
N GLU A 108 6.78 9.97 8.94
CA GLU A 108 5.99 9.70 10.13
C GLU A 108 6.83 9.08 11.25
N SER A 109 6.28 9.13 12.46
CA SER A 109 6.87 8.45 13.62
C SER A 109 6.23 7.08 13.85
N TRP A 110 6.94 6.21 14.58
CA TRP A 110 6.36 4.95 15.04
C TRP A 110 5.14 5.19 15.94
N ASP A 111 5.14 6.27 16.73
CA ASP A 111 4.00 6.63 17.56
C ASP A 111 2.78 7.04 16.72
N THR A 112 2.98 7.79 15.63
CA THR A 112 1.89 8.11 14.69
C THR A 112 1.32 6.84 14.06
N PHE A 113 2.20 5.94 13.58
CA PHE A 113 1.78 4.65 13.04
C PHE A 113 0.95 3.85 14.05
N LYS A 114 1.41 3.73 15.31
CA LYS A 114 0.67 3.03 16.36
C LYS A 114 -0.70 3.63 16.63
N GLN A 115 -0.80 4.96 16.66
CA GLN A 115 -2.09 5.64 16.87
C GLN A 115 -3.07 5.33 15.73
N ILE A 116 -2.61 5.44 14.49
CA ILE A 116 -3.43 5.09 13.30
C ILE A 116 -3.82 3.62 13.37
N PHE A 117 -2.86 2.72 13.61
CA PHE A 117 -3.12 1.29 13.71
C PHE A 117 -4.16 0.98 14.78
N ASN A 118 -4.01 1.51 15.99
CA ASN A 118 -4.94 1.25 17.09
C ASN A 118 -6.34 1.80 16.83
N ASN A 119 -6.46 2.93 16.12
CA ASN A 119 -7.75 3.54 15.80
C ASN A 119 -8.48 2.77 14.69
N TYR A 120 -7.78 2.43 13.60
CA TYR A 120 -8.40 1.87 12.40
C TYR A 120 -8.43 0.33 12.40
N MET A 121 -7.44 -0.33 13.01
CA MET A 121 -7.32 -1.79 13.10
C MET A 121 -7.78 -2.36 14.46
N PHE A 122 -8.61 -1.61 15.20
CA PHE A 122 -9.11 -2.03 16.51
C PHE A 122 -9.84 -3.38 16.47
N GLU A 123 -10.80 -3.53 15.56
CA GLU A 123 -11.56 -4.79 15.43
C GLU A 123 -10.69 -5.95 14.96
N ALA A 124 -9.77 -5.69 14.02
CA ALA A 124 -8.79 -6.70 13.60
C ALA A 124 -7.90 -7.15 14.77
N SER A 125 -7.51 -6.22 15.64
CA SER A 125 -6.71 -6.53 16.84
C SER A 125 -7.51 -7.33 17.88
N LYS A 126 -8.80 -7.02 18.03
CA LYS A 126 -9.72 -7.79 18.88
C LYS A 126 -9.85 -9.23 18.36
N GLU A 127 -10.15 -9.38 17.06
CA GLU A 127 -10.28 -10.70 16.43
C GLU A 127 -8.98 -11.52 16.53
N TRP A 128 -7.82 -10.88 16.35
CA TRP A 128 -6.54 -11.54 16.51
C TRP A 128 -6.37 -12.14 17.90
N THR A 129 -6.70 -11.36 18.94
CA THR A 129 -6.56 -11.75 20.35
C THR A 129 -7.52 -12.90 20.71
N GLU A 130 -8.67 -12.99 20.06
CA GLU A 130 -9.61 -14.10 20.25
C GLU A 130 -9.14 -15.39 19.56
N ARG A 131 -8.43 -15.27 18.42
CA ARG A 131 -7.96 -16.42 17.62
C ARG A 131 -6.54 -16.89 17.97
N ASN A 132 -5.72 -16.05 18.60
CA ASN A 132 -4.30 -16.30 18.84
C ASN A 132 -3.91 -15.92 20.28
N GLU A 133 -2.95 -16.66 20.84
CA GLU A 133 -2.42 -16.45 22.20
C GLU A 133 -1.07 -15.71 22.22
N ASP A 134 -0.58 -15.23 21.08
CA ASP A 134 0.80 -14.74 20.90
C ASP A 134 1.01 -13.25 21.17
N GLY A 135 0.07 -12.64 21.90
CA GLY A 135 0.07 -11.22 22.24
C GLY A 135 -0.81 -10.39 21.30
N SER A 136 -0.68 -9.07 21.39
CA SER A 136 -1.49 -8.19 20.55
C SER A 136 -1.03 -8.21 19.09
N LEU A 137 -1.95 -8.02 18.14
CA LEU A 137 -1.64 -7.96 16.72
C LEU A 137 -0.53 -6.94 16.40
N LEU A 138 -0.55 -5.78 17.05
CA LEU A 138 0.46 -4.74 16.90
C LEU A 138 1.86 -5.20 17.36
N GLU A 139 1.95 -5.94 18.46
CA GLU A 139 3.22 -6.50 18.94
C GLU A 139 3.78 -7.54 17.99
N VAL A 140 2.93 -8.40 17.42
CA VAL A 140 3.32 -9.41 16.43
C VAL A 140 3.80 -8.74 15.15
N ILE A 141 3.07 -7.73 14.66
CA ILE A 141 3.48 -6.90 13.50
C ILE A 141 4.81 -6.21 13.78
N TYR A 142 4.99 -5.61 14.96
CA TYR A 142 6.25 -4.93 15.32
C TYR A 142 7.43 -5.90 15.29
N LYS A 143 7.30 -7.09 15.90
CA LYS A 143 8.35 -8.12 15.91
C LYS A 143 8.69 -8.56 14.48
N ALA A 144 7.67 -8.84 13.66
CA ALA A 144 7.87 -9.26 12.29
C ALA A 144 8.56 -8.17 11.45
N LEU A 145 8.16 -6.90 11.59
CA LEU A 145 8.84 -5.77 10.94
C LEU A 145 10.28 -5.61 11.47
N ASP A 146 10.52 -5.74 12.77
CA ASP A 146 11.85 -5.56 13.37
C ASP A 146 12.84 -6.63 12.90
N GLU A 147 12.39 -7.86 12.68
CA GLU A 147 13.20 -8.91 12.06
C GLU A 147 13.68 -8.55 10.65
N VAL A 148 12.82 -7.90 9.86
CA VAL A 148 13.07 -7.61 8.45
C VAL A 148 13.91 -6.35 8.27
N VAL A 149 13.52 -5.26 8.96
CA VAL A 149 14.03 -3.91 8.74
C VAL A 149 14.60 -3.23 9.98
N LYS A 150 14.54 -3.81 11.18
CA LYS A 150 15.01 -3.16 12.43
C LYS A 150 14.32 -1.82 12.65
N VAL A 151 13.08 -1.83 13.14
CA VAL A 151 12.15 -0.69 13.12
C VAL A 151 12.72 0.55 13.83
N ALA A 152 13.48 0.37 14.90
CA ALA A 152 14.13 1.47 15.62
C ALA A 152 15.15 2.25 14.78
N GLU A 153 15.61 1.70 13.67
CA GLU A 153 16.54 2.33 12.72
C GLU A 153 15.88 2.71 11.39
N CYS A 154 14.55 2.68 11.31
CA CYS A 154 13.81 3.00 10.10
C CYS A 154 13.44 4.48 10.02
N GLU A 155 13.49 5.01 8.79
CA GLU A 155 12.70 6.16 8.37
C GLU A 155 11.32 5.62 7.96
N ILE A 156 10.23 6.13 8.55
CA ILE A 156 8.86 5.64 8.32
C ILE A 156 8.15 6.65 7.44
N TYR A 157 7.51 6.18 6.39
CA TYR A 157 6.76 7.00 5.46
C TYR A 157 5.34 6.47 5.30
N VAL A 158 4.41 7.39 5.05
CA VAL A 158 3.07 7.06 4.58
C VAL A 158 2.89 7.60 3.17
N TYR A 159 2.29 6.79 2.29
CA TYR A 159 1.89 7.22 0.95
C TYR A 159 0.44 7.69 0.99
N ASN A 160 0.24 8.99 0.75
CA ASN A 160 -1.05 9.67 0.75
C ASN A 160 -1.35 10.21 -0.66
N PRO A 161 -1.80 9.35 -1.59
CA PRO A 161 -2.08 9.77 -2.95
C PRO A 161 -3.22 10.80 -3.01
N ASN A 162 -3.25 11.59 -4.08
CA ASN A 162 -4.33 12.56 -4.29
C ASN A 162 -5.67 11.80 -4.50
N PRO A 163 -6.75 12.12 -3.75
CA PRO A 163 -8.02 11.41 -3.82
C PRO A 163 -8.68 11.40 -5.20
N ASN A 164 -8.36 12.35 -6.09
CA ASN A 164 -8.88 12.37 -7.47
C ASN A 164 -8.04 11.55 -8.46
N ALA A 165 -6.85 11.09 -8.05
CA ALA A 165 -5.87 10.40 -8.90
C ALA A 165 -5.45 9.05 -8.32
N ASP A 166 -6.12 8.59 -7.27
CA ASP A 166 -5.79 7.36 -6.55
C ASP A 166 -6.71 6.19 -6.95
N PRO A 167 -6.30 5.32 -7.90
CA PRO A 167 -7.00 4.07 -8.15
C PRO A 167 -6.65 2.96 -7.14
N PHE A 168 -5.86 3.23 -6.09
CA PHE A 168 -5.68 2.32 -4.96
C PHE A 168 -6.82 2.39 -3.96
N LEU A 169 -7.65 3.43 -4.05
CA LEU A 169 -8.91 3.47 -3.34
C LEU A 169 -9.82 2.41 -3.99
N GLU A 170 -9.78 1.18 -3.46
CA GLU A 170 -10.75 0.14 -3.82
C GLU A 170 -12.15 0.78 -3.78
N GLU A 171 -12.96 0.56 -4.80
CA GLU A 171 -14.31 1.12 -4.82
C GLU A 171 -15.06 0.67 -3.55
N GLY A 172 -15.61 1.62 -2.80
CA GLY A 172 -16.19 1.35 -1.47
C GLY A 172 -15.19 1.26 -0.31
N ALA A 173 -13.91 1.62 -0.50
CA ALA A 173 -12.95 1.78 0.59
C ALA A 173 -13.37 2.95 1.51
N ILE A 174 -13.59 2.61 2.78
CA ILE A 174 -13.88 3.55 3.86
C ILE A 174 -12.60 4.29 4.24
N TRP A 175 -11.48 3.58 4.27
CA TRP A 175 -10.14 4.11 4.50
C TRP A 175 -9.08 3.15 3.95
N SER A 176 -7.90 3.68 3.64
CA SER A 176 -6.75 2.93 3.14
C SER A 176 -5.46 3.61 3.59
N PHE A 177 -4.48 2.82 4.02
CA PHE A 177 -3.17 3.28 4.44
C PHE A 177 -2.08 2.43 3.79
N CYS A 178 -1.00 3.08 3.37
CA CYS A 178 0.20 2.43 2.85
C CYS A 178 1.43 3.00 3.57
N PHE A 179 1.91 2.27 4.57
CA PHE A 179 3.13 2.60 5.30
C PHE A 179 4.35 1.90 4.70
N LEU A 180 5.47 2.59 4.65
CA LEU A 180 6.76 2.05 4.22
C LEU A 180 7.83 2.33 5.28
N PHE A 181 8.47 1.27 5.74
CA PHE A 181 9.54 1.29 6.73
C PHE A 181 10.87 1.09 6.01
N TYR A 182 11.63 2.15 5.84
CA TYR A 182 12.90 2.13 5.11
C TYR A 182 14.08 2.08 6.07
N ASN A 183 14.87 1.01 6.01
CA ASN A 183 16.16 0.94 6.70
C ASN A 183 17.30 1.18 5.71
N ARG A 184 17.97 2.31 5.91
CA ARG A 184 19.07 2.77 5.07
C ARG A 184 20.33 1.91 5.16
N LYS A 185 20.65 1.38 6.34
CA LYS A 185 21.85 0.54 6.56
C LYS A 185 21.68 -0.82 5.90
N LEU A 186 20.51 -1.43 6.08
CA LEU A 186 20.15 -2.72 5.49
C LEU A 186 19.82 -2.61 4.00
N LYS A 187 19.51 -1.40 3.51
CA LYS A 187 19.00 -1.15 2.16
C LYS A 187 17.76 -2.02 1.90
N ARG A 188 16.78 -1.91 2.79
CA ARG A 188 15.52 -2.66 2.75
C ARG A 188 14.34 -1.74 3.01
N VAL A 189 13.21 -2.07 2.40
CA VAL A 189 11.91 -1.44 2.64
C VAL A 189 10.94 -2.55 3.00
N ALA A 190 10.21 -2.39 4.10
CA ALA A 190 9.00 -3.18 4.37
C ALA A 190 7.79 -2.28 4.11
N GLY A 191 6.87 -2.73 3.26
CA GLY A 191 5.58 -2.09 3.04
C GLY A 191 4.52 -2.77 3.91
N PHE A 192 3.66 -1.99 4.56
CA PHE A 192 2.45 -2.47 5.19
C PHE A 192 1.26 -1.67 4.67
N ARG A 193 0.44 -2.35 3.87
CA ARG A 193 -0.85 -1.83 3.40
C ARG A 193 -1.95 -2.37 4.28
N PHE A 194 -2.91 -1.54 4.63
CA PHE A 194 -4.16 -2.00 5.21
C PHE A 194 -5.29 -1.04 4.87
N SER A 195 -6.45 -1.61 4.62
CA SER A 195 -7.64 -0.88 4.17
C SER A 195 -8.90 -1.51 4.75
N CYS A 196 -9.99 -0.77 4.67
CA CYS A 196 -11.30 -1.29 4.98
C CYS A 196 -12.28 -0.90 3.89
N THR A 197 -13.05 -1.87 3.42
CA THR A 197 -14.10 -1.69 2.43
C THR A 197 -15.47 -2.00 3.02
N SER A 198 -16.48 -1.30 2.52
CA SER A 198 -17.88 -1.61 2.81
C SER A 198 -18.32 -2.81 1.98
N ASN A 199 -18.87 -3.83 2.63
CA ASN A 199 -19.46 -4.98 1.94
C ASN A 199 -20.81 -4.61 1.29
N LEU A 200 -21.48 -3.58 1.82
CA LEU A 200 -22.76 -3.09 1.29
C LEU A 200 -22.62 -2.39 -0.06
N ALA A 201 -21.46 -1.77 -0.33
CA ALA A 201 -21.19 -1.13 -1.61
C ALA A 201 -20.99 -2.16 -2.73
N ASN A 202 -20.47 -3.35 -2.41
CA ASN A 202 -20.26 -4.42 -3.38
C ASN A 202 -21.57 -5.13 -3.77
N ASP A 203 -22.51 -5.29 -2.83
CA ASP A 203 -23.80 -5.96 -3.10
C ASP A 203 -24.70 -5.17 -4.06
N ALA A 204 -24.61 -3.84 -4.08
CA ALA A 204 -25.41 -2.98 -4.95
C ALA A 204 -25.12 -3.20 -6.45
N PHE A 205 -23.93 -3.72 -6.81
CA PHE A 205 -23.56 -3.98 -8.20
C PHE A 205 -23.91 -5.38 -8.69
N LEU A 206 -24.06 -6.37 -7.79
CA LEU A 206 -24.50 -7.72 -8.18
C LEU A 206 -25.99 -7.76 -8.53
N THR A 207 -26.77 -6.82 -8.00
CA THR A 207 -28.20 -6.68 -8.28
C THR A 207 -28.54 -6.01 -9.62
N ASP A 208 -27.56 -5.46 -10.34
CA ASP A 208 -27.75 -4.84 -11.66
C ASP A 208 -27.43 -5.78 -12.84
N SER A 209 -27.22 -7.08 -12.57
CA SER A 209 -27.23 -8.10 -13.62
C SER A 209 -28.66 -8.24 -14.15
N PRO A 210 -28.97 -7.91 -15.43
CA PRO A 210 -30.30 -8.22 -15.95
C PRO A 210 -30.50 -9.74 -15.86
N PRO A 211 -31.69 -10.22 -15.49
CA PRO A 211 -31.95 -11.65 -15.56
C PRO A 211 -31.75 -12.06 -17.01
N TYR A 212 -30.79 -12.95 -17.24
CA TYR A 212 -30.78 -13.75 -18.45
C TYR A 212 -32.08 -14.55 -18.43
N GLU A 213 -33.11 -14.04 -19.10
CA GLU A 213 -34.26 -14.85 -19.46
C GLU A 213 -33.75 -15.93 -20.42
N GLU A 214 -33.62 -17.14 -19.88
CA GLU A 214 -33.64 -18.38 -20.64
C GLU A 214 -34.98 -18.47 -21.37
N ASP A 215 -35.08 -17.88 -22.56
CA ASP A 215 -36.09 -18.31 -23.53
C ASP A 215 -35.47 -19.40 -24.41
N GLU A 216 -35.73 -20.61 -23.94
CA GLU A 216 -35.58 -21.89 -24.61
C GLU A 216 -36.15 -21.86 -26.04
N GLU A 217 -35.35 -22.35 -26.99
CA GLU A 217 -35.73 -23.14 -28.17
C GLU A 217 -37.21 -23.03 -28.65
N ILE A 218 -37.52 -22.05 -29.51
CA ILE A 218 -38.70 -22.11 -30.39
C ILE A 218 -38.26 -22.12 -31.86
N PHE A 219 -37.41 -23.06 -32.27
CA PHE A 219 -37.27 -23.44 -33.68
C PHE A 219 -36.79 -24.90 -33.80
N ALA A 220 -37.62 -25.85 -33.36
CA ALA A 220 -37.48 -27.25 -33.75
C ALA A 220 -38.83 -27.98 -33.64
N ASP A 221 -39.68 -27.82 -34.66
CA ASP A 221 -40.57 -28.88 -35.17
C ASP A 221 -41.13 -28.37 -36.52
N MET A 222 -40.52 -28.77 -37.64
CA MET A 222 -40.79 -29.99 -38.41
C MET A 222 -41.87 -29.78 -39.49
N ASP A 223 -41.38 -29.63 -40.73
CA ASP A 223 -41.92 -30.05 -42.03
C ASP A 223 -43.41 -30.43 -42.17
N MET A 224 -44.16 -29.67 -43.00
CA MET A 224 -44.78 -30.15 -44.26
C MET A 224 -45.28 -29.00 -45.13
#